data_AF-A0A7Y3L682-F1
#
_entry.id   AF-A0A7Y3L682-F1
#
_cell.length_a   1.000
_cell.length_b   1.000
_cell.length_c   1.000
_cell.angle_alpha   90.00
_cell.angle_beta   90.00
_cell.angle_gamma   90.00
#
_symmetry.space_group_name_H-M   'P 1'
#
loop_
_entity.id
_entity.type
_entity.pdbx_description
1 polymer ?
#
loop_
_entity_poly.entity_id
_entity_poly.type
_entity_poly.pdbx_seq_one_letter_code
_entity_poly.pdbx_strand_id
1 'polypeptide(L)'
;MFRPTGFADLAGRRVGIFGYGIEGRATHRRLAAITTDVVIVDDNARDDDVLSSASGGLDALATCEVVVKSPGIPRRRADVTALEDRGVVVTSALNLWLHDVDRRRVIAVTGTKGKSTTTSLVSFFLRCLGELAQELGNIGQPPYDPDVDVSNGWLVLEVSSFQSLDITVAPALILVTSLGSDHLDWHGTLEQYHDDKLSITRAPGDHVTLIADDPDLEHARALIGGSLGVAAADTTGLAQDIGLLGAHNDHNVGLALAACALVTGRPIYEVRAAALSHASRFVPLRGRLTLIATHSFSAGNIRYVDDGLATAPLPSIAALRVFEDAPLALLAGGFDRGVDYAELGEELRNRHEDTTVVVFGPAGQRIGDACTGVRVLHATNMDQAVRHAHAALSQGGVVLFSPAAPSFDAYRNWAERSDDFARVVHQVIDEQQEH
;
A
#
# COMPACT_ATOMS: atom_id res chain seq x y z
N MET A 1 -29.70 15.59 14.28
CA MET A 1 -29.50 14.19 13.87
C MET A 1 -28.36 13.65 14.73
N PHE A 2 -28.55 12.49 15.37
CA PHE A 2 -27.48 11.83 16.12
C PHE A 2 -26.34 11.47 15.15
N ARG A 3 -25.08 11.68 15.55
CA ARG A 3 -23.90 11.21 14.82
C ARG A 3 -22.92 10.65 15.86
N PRO A 4 -22.57 9.36 15.81
CA PRO A 4 -21.66 8.78 16.79
C PRO A 4 -20.27 9.39 16.64
N THR A 5 -19.69 9.76 17.76
CA THR A 5 -18.34 10.32 17.94
C THR A 5 -17.44 9.33 18.69
N GLY A 6 -17.66 8.04 18.49
CA GLY A 6 -16.92 6.99 19.18
C GLY A 6 -17.69 5.69 19.23
N PHE A 7 -17.01 4.59 19.59
CA PHE A 7 -17.66 3.30 19.71
C PHE A 7 -18.65 3.24 20.89
N ALA A 8 -18.38 3.98 21.97
CA ALA A 8 -19.26 4.03 23.14
C ALA A 8 -20.67 4.56 22.82
N ASP A 9 -20.79 5.44 21.83
CA ASP A 9 -22.08 6.01 21.40
C ASP A 9 -23.01 4.98 20.74
N LEU A 10 -22.49 3.79 20.40
CA LEU A 10 -23.23 2.69 19.80
C LEU A 10 -23.86 1.74 20.85
N ALA A 11 -23.59 1.95 22.14
CA ALA A 11 -24.11 1.10 23.20
C ALA A 11 -25.64 1.10 23.21
N GLY A 12 -26.24 -0.10 23.25
CA GLY A 12 -27.69 -0.29 23.27
C GLY A 12 -28.41 0.05 21.97
N ARG A 13 -27.68 0.33 20.88
CA ARG A 13 -28.26 0.61 19.55
C ARG A 13 -28.22 -0.61 18.66
N ARG A 14 -29.11 -0.60 17.66
CA ARG A 14 -29.05 -1.53 16.53
C ARG A 14 -28.05 -1.05 15.49
N VAL A 15 -26.98 -1.80 15.29
CA VAL A 15 -25.85 -1.40 14.44
C VAL A 15 -25.71 -2.33 13.24
N GLY A 16 -25.62 -1.75 12.04
CA GLY A 16 -25.30 -2.49 10.82
C GLY A 16 -23.80 -2.52 10.55
N ILE A 17 -23.28 -3.63 10.03
CA ILE A 17 -21.97 -3.74 9.40
C ILE A 17 -22.20 -3.96 7.91
N PHE A 18 -21.65 -3.07 7.07
CA PHE A 18 -21.73 -3.21 5.62
C PHE A 18 -20.35 -3.53 5.02
N GLY A 19 -20.16 -4.79 4.63
CA GLY A 19 -18.89 -5.40 4.25
C GLY A 19 -18.26 -6.13 5.44
N TYR A 20 -17.94 -7.41 5.25
CA TYR A 20 -17.54 -8.40 6.26
C TYR A 20 -16.22 -9.12 5.89
N GLY A 21 -15.33 -8.38 5.23
CA GLY A 21 -13.91 -8.75 5.08
C GLY A 21 -13.11 -8.58 6.38
N ILE A 22 -11.79 -8.36 6.27
CA ILE A 22 -10.90 -8.21 7.44
C ILE A 22 -11.37 -7.08 8.37
N GLU A 23 -11.62 -5.89 7.83
CA GLU A 23 -12.08 -4.71 8.60
C GLU A 23 -13.49 -4.89 9.18
N GLY A 24 -14.41 -5.50 8.42
CA GLY A 24 -15.75 -5.81 8.90
C GLY A 24 -15.76 -6.80 10.07
N ARG A 25 -14.91 -7.84 10.02
CA ARG A 25 -14.75 -8.80 11.12
C ARG A 25 -14.09 -8.18 12.35
N ALA A 26 -13.11 -7.30 12.18
CA ALA A 26 -12.55 -6.52 13.29
C ALA A 26 -13.60 -5.59 13.92
N THR A 27 -14.43 -4.95 13.10
CA THR A 27 -15.57 -4.14 13.56
C THR A 27 -16.56 -4.97 14.37
N HIS A 28 -16.93 -6.16 13.89
CA HIS A 28 -17.82 -7.06 14.61
C HIS A 28 -17.26 -7.48 15.97
N ARG A 29 -15.98 -7.88 16.03
CA ARG A 29 -15.31 -8.20 17.30
C ARG A 29 -15.30 -7.03 18.27
N ARG A 30 -15.08 -5.80 17.78
CA ARG A 30 -15.13 -4.58 18.59
C ARG A 30 -16.55 -4.33 19.14
N LEU A 31 -17.58 -4.49 18.29
CA LEU A 31 -18.98 -4.27 18.67
C LEU A 31 -19.52 -5.30 19.67
N ALA A 32 -18.97 -6.53 19.70
CA ALA A 32 -19.42 -7.58 20.61
C ALA A 32 -19.35 -7.17 22.10
N ALA A 33 -18.47 -6.24 22.46
CA ALA A 33 -18.37 -5.68 23.81
C ALA A 33 -19.27 -4.45 24.07
N ILE A 34 -20.02 -3.98 23.05
CA ILE A 34 -20.74 -2.69 23.05
C ILE A 34 -22.24 -2.89 22.83
N THR A 35 -22.62 -3.74 21.88
CA THR A 35 -24.02 -4.04 21.55
C THR A 35 -24.16 -5.47 21.06
N THR A 36 -25.32 -6.06 21.33
CA THR A 36 -25.69 -7.41 20.86
C THR A 36 -26.64 -7.36 19.66
N ASP A 37 -27.15 -6.18 19.29
CA ASP A 37 -28.09 -6.02 18.17
C ASP A 37 -27.33 -5.55 16.92
N VAL A 38 -26.71 -6.52 16.24
CA VAL A 38 -25.86 -6.31 15.06
C VAL A 38 -26.48 -6.96 13.84
N VAL A 39 -26.56 -6.22 12.73
CA VAL A 39 -26.94 -6.73 11.41
C VAL A 39 -25.71 -6.72 10.52
N ILE A 40 -25.41 -7.83 9.84
CA ILE A 40 -24.22 -7.94 9.00
C ILE A 40 -24.63 -8.19 7.55
N VAL A 41 -24.11 -7.38 6.63
CA VAL A 41 -24.37 -7.49 5.20
C VAL A 41 -23.06 -7.51 4.42
N ASP A 42 -22.86 -8.54 3.59
CA ASP A 42 -21.76 -8.63 2.64
C ASP A 42 -22.15 -9.54 1.47
N ASP A 43 -21.88 -9.12 0.23
CA ASP A 43 -22.28 -9.84 -0.98
C ASP A 43 -21.35 -11.02 -1.34
N ASN A 44 -20.17 -11.08 -0.73
CA ASN A 44 -19.14 -12.09 -0.96
C ASN A 44 -18.98 -13.06 0.22
N ALA A 45 -19.53 -12.74 1.39
CA ALA A 45 -19.49 -13.61 2.56
C ALA A 45 -20.37 -14.85 2.37
N ARG A 46 -19.94 -15.97 2.96
CA ARG A 46 -20.64 -17.27 2.93
C ARG A 46 -21.06 -17.76 4.32
N ASP A 47 -20.88 -16.92 5.33
CA ASP A 47 -21.27 -17.19 6.71
C ASP A 47 -22.81 -17.13 6.82
N ASP A 48 -23.43 -18.07 7.54
CA ASP A 48 -24.91 -18.20 7.59
C ASP A 48 -25.62 -16.97 8.19
N ASP A 49 -24.93 -16.23 9.06
CA ASP A 49 -25.47 -15.03 9.75
C ASP A 49 -25.24 -13.73 8.96
N VAL A 50 -24.73 -13.81 7.73
CA VAL A 50 -24.44 -12.64 6.89
C VAL A 50 -25.42 -12.56 5.73
N LEU A 51 -26.17 -11.45 5.65
CA LEU A 51 -27.14 -11.23 4.60
C LEU A 51 -26.46 -10.68 3.34
N SER A 52 -26.95 -11.05 2.16
CA SER A 52 -26.60 -10.35 0.91
C SER A 52 -27.43 -9.08 0.77
N SER A 53 -26.84 -8.02 0.20
CA SER A 53 -27.52 -6.75 -0.04
C SER A 53 -28.79 -6.92 -0.90
N ALA A 54 -28.72 -7.75 -1.95
CA ALA A 54 -29.82 -8.04 -2.86
C ALA A 54 -30.90 -8.95 -2.26
N SER A 55 -30.57 -9.71 -1.21
CA SER A 55 -31.46 -10.68 -0.55
C SER A 55 -32.01 -10.14 0.77
N GLY A 56 -32.48 -8.90 0.78
CA GLY A 56 -33.08 -8.25 1.96
C GLY A 56 -32.08 -7.62 2.94
N GLY A 57 -30.78 -7.73 2.69
CA GLY A 57 -29.74 -7.12 3.53
C GLY A 57 -29.87 -5.60 3.61
N LEU A 58 -30.19 -4.92 2.50
CA LEU A 58 -30.38 -3.46 2.52
C LEU A 58 -31.57 -3.02 3.37
N ASP A 59 -32.68 -3.76 3.31
CA ASP A 59 -33.84 -3.47 4.15
C ASP A 59 -33.53 -3.76 5.62
N ALA A 60 -32.73 -4.78 5.91
CA ALA A 60 -32.25 -5.05 7.27
C ALA A 60 -31.35 -3.90 7.78
N LEU A 61 -30.40 -3.41 6.98
CA LEU A 61 -29.57 -2.24 7.33
C LEU A 61 -30.40 -0.98 7.53
N ALA A 62 -31.49 -0.81 6.77
CA ALA A 62 -32.40 0.33 6.94
C ALA A 62 -33.15 0.33 8.28
N THR A 63 -33.16 -0.79 9.01
CA THR A 63 -33.69 -0.86 10.38
C THR A 63 -32.68 -0.46 11.45
N CYS A 64 -31.41 -0.29 11.09
CA CYS A 64 -30.34 0.12 12.01
C CYS A 64 -30.35 1.63 12.22
N GLU A 65 -29.88 2.07 13.39
CA GLU A 65 -29.67 3.50 13.67
C GLU A 65 -28.34 3.99 13.07
N VAL A 66 -27.34 3.12 13.07
CA VAL A 66 -25.99 3.39 12.55
C VAL A 66 -25.55 2.20 11.70
N VAL A 67 -24.92 2.48 10.56
CA VAL A 67 -24.25 1.50 9.72
C VAL A 67 -22.76 1.83 9.64
N VAL A 68 -21.93 0.89 10.05
CA VAL A 68 -20.47 0.96 9.94
C VAL A 68 -20.06 0.25 8.65
N LYS A 69 -19.65 1.03 7.64
CA LYS A 69 -19.23 0.48 6.34
C LYS A 69 -17.74 0.14 6.32
N SER A 70 -17.41 -0.92 5.62
CA SER A 70 -16.03 -1.25 5.23
C SER A 70 -15.55 -0.31 4.09
N PRO A 71 -14.24 -0.07 3.95
CA PRO A 71 -13.71 0.83 2.90
C PRO A 71 -14.04 0.39 1.47
N GLY A 72 -14.14 -0.92 1.24
CA GLY A 72 -14.51 -1.47 -0.07
C GLY A 72 -15.92 -1.10 -0.54
N ILE A 73 -16.80 -0.62 0.35
CA ILE A 73 -18.13 -0.13 -0.01
C ILE A 73 -18.04 1.35 -0.41
N PRO A 74 -18.32 1.71 -1.68
CA PRO A 74 -18.22 3.08 -2.14
C PRO A 74 -19.16 4.02 -1.41
N ARG A 75 -18.64 5.15 -0.93
CA ARG A 75 -19.44 6.10 -0.14
C ARG A 75 -20.60 6.70 -0.94
N ARG A 76 -20.43 6.83 -2.26
CA ARG A 76 -21.43 7.37 -3.20
C ARG A 76 -22.23 6.27 -3.93
N ARG A 77 -22.22 5.03 -3.42
CA ARG A 77 -23.06 3.94 -3.96
C ARG A 77 -24.53 4.23 -3.64
N ALA A 78 -25.42 3.90 -4.59
CA ALA A 78 -26.85 4.25 -4.50
C ALA A 78 -27.54 3.71 -3.23
N ASP A 79 -27.13 2.54 -2.74
CA ASP A 79 -27.68 1.94 -1.54
C ASP A 79 -27.16 2.60 -0.24
N VAL A 80 -25.91 3.08 -0.22
CA VAL A 80 -25.38 3.89 0.89
C VAL A 80 -26.17 5.20 0.99
N THR A 81 -26.39 5.88 -0.14
CA THR A 81 -27.22 7.09 -0.19
C THR A 81 -28.66 6.80 0.21
N ALA A 82 -29.25 5.67 -0.23
CA ALA A 82 -30.60 5.29 0.16
C ALA A 82 -30.75 5.01 1.68
N LEU A 83 -29.70 4.51 2.34
CA LEU A 83 -29.67 4.38 3.79
C LEU A 83 -29.66 5.75 4.47
N GLU A 84 -28.78 6.66 4.02
CA GLU A 84 -28.70 8.02 4.56
C GLU A 84 -30.02 8.80 4.36
N ASP A 85 -30.67 8.66 3.20
CA ASP A 85 -31.98 9.26 2.89
C ASP A 85 -33.11 8.75 3.81
N ARG A 86 -32.99 7.51 4.30
CA ARG A 86 -33.88 6.91 5.31
C ARG A 86 -33.53 7.34 6.75
N GLY A 87 -32.53 8.20 6.92
CA GLY A 87 -32.10 8.72 8.21
C GLY A 87 -31.09 7.84 8.96
N VAL A 88 -30.58 6.78 8.32
CA VAL A 88 -29.54 5.92 8.90
C VAL A 88 -28.20 6.66 8.87
N VAL A 89 -27.47 6.63 9.98
CA VAL A 89 -26.14 7.25 10.03
C VAL A 89 -25.10 6.28 9.48
N VAL A 90 -24.48 6.61 8.35
CA VAL A 90 -23.38 5.83 7.79
C VAL A 90 -22.03 6.41 8.23
N THR A 91 -21.17 5.58 8.81
CA THR A 91 -19.82 5.93 9.28
C THR A 91 -18.83 4.79 8.97
N SER A 92 -17.56 4.96 9.34
CA SER A 92 -16.54 3.90 9.29
C SER A 92 -15.98 3.60 10.68
N ALA A 93 -15.50 2.37 10.87
CA ALA A 93 -14.88 1.95 12.14
C ALA A 93 -13.62 2.77 12.45
N LEU A 94 -12.85 3.13 11.42
CA LEU A 94 -11.68 3.99 11.57
C LEU A 94 -12.05 5.40 12.05
N ASN A 95 -13.14 5.97 11.52
CA ASN A 95 -13.63 7.27 11.96
C ASN A 95 -14.04 7.24 13.44
N LEU A 96 -14.79 6.21 13.86
CA LEU A 96 -15.17 6.03 15.27
C LEU A 96 -13.94 5.89 16.18
N TRP A 97 -12.97 5.09 15.77
CA TRP A 97 -11.73 4.90 16.51
C TRP A 97 -10.91 6.19 16.67
N LEU A 98 -10.83 7.02 15.63
CA LEU A 98 -10.13 8.30 15.71
C LEU A 98 -10.73 9.25 16.73
N HIS A 99 -12.03 9.15 17.02
CA HIS A 99 -12.64 9.91 18.11
C HIS A 99 -12.33 9.33 19.50
N ASP A 100 -12.17 8.00 19.62
CA ASP A 100 -11.89 7.32 20.89
C ASP A 100 -10.41 7.45 21.33
N VAL A 101 -9.48 7.59 20.38
CA VAL A 101 -8.04 7.58 20.63
C VAL A 101 -7.47 8.98 20.91
N ASP A 102 -6.36 9.05 21.65
CA ASP A 102 -5.56 10.27 21.75
C ASP A 102 -4.88 10.60 20.41
N ARG A 103 -5.55 11.38 19.58
CA ARG A 103 -5.11 11.78 18.23
C ARG A 103 -3.76 12.49 18.19
N ARG A 104 -3.26 13.02 19.31
CA ARG A 104 -1.91 13.61 19.43
C ARG A 104 -0.79 12.60 19.18
N ARG A 105 -1.09 11.31 19.32
CA ARG A 105 -0.17 10.20 19.05
C ARG A 105 -0.33 9.59 17.66
N VAL A 106 -1.28 10.09 16.85
CA VAL A 106 -1.60 9.50 15.54
C VAL A 106 -0.92 10.25 14.41
N ILE A 107 -0.13 9.52 13.63
CA ILE A 107 0.48 9.98 12.38
C ILE A 107 -0.19 9.24 11.23
N ALA A 108 -1.05 9.92 10.46
CA ALA A 108 -1.71 9.31 9.32
C ALA A 108 -0.87 9.49 8.05
N VAL A 109 -0.71 8.43 7.25
CA VAL A 109 0.04 8.42 6.00
C VAL A 109 -0.91 8.07 4.85
N THR A 110 -1.07 9.00 3.89
CA THR A 110 -1.87 8.77 2.68
C THR A 110 -1.09 9.15 1.42
N GLY A 111 -1.67 8.86 0.27
CA GLY A 111 -1.08 9.07 -1.06
C GLY A 111 -1.42 7.96 -2.05
N THR A 112 -0.94 8.10 -3.27
CA THR A 112 -1.13 7.09 -4.33
C THR A 112 -0.07 6.02 -4.20
N LYS A 113 1.20 6.41 -4.27
CA LYS A 113 2.39 5.57 -4.08
C LYS A 113 3.16 6.01 -2.84
N GLY A 114 3.99 5.15 -2.27
CA GLY A 114 4.89 5.50 -1.15
C GLY A 114 4.29 5.41 0.26
N LYS A 115 2.95 5.37 0.42
CA LYS A 115 2.27 5.22 1.73
C LYS A 115 2.90 4.17 2.64
N SER A 116 3.11 3.01 2.05
CA SER A 116 3.55 1.81 2.73
C SER A 116 4.96 1.94 3.25
N THR A 117 5.85 2.33 2.35
CA THR A 117 7.25 2.59 2.67
C THR A 117 7.36 3.69 3.71
N THR A 118 6.64 4.80 3.55
CA THR A 118 6.67 5.93 4.50
C THR A 118 6.12 5.54 5.88
N THR A 119 5.07 4.74 5.96
CA THR A 119 4.52 4.21 7.24
C THR A 119 5.56 3.39 7.99
N SER A 120 6.25 2.48 7.30
CA SER A 120 7.31 1.66 7.91
C SER A 120 8.56 2.48 8.25
N LEU A 121 8.92 3.47 7.42
CA LEU A 121 10.05 4.39 7.68
C LEU A 121 9.82 5.25 8.93
N VAL A 122 8.65 5.88 9.05
CA VAL A 122 8.30 6.68 10.23
C VAL A 122 8.38 5.83 11.50
N SER A 123 7.79 4.63 11.47
CA SER A 123 7.82 3.71 12.61
C SER A 123 9.24 3.27 12.96
N PHE A 124 10.06 2.95 11.96
CA PHE A 124 11.45 2.58 12.15
C PHE A 124 12.27 3.74 12.73
N PHE A 125 12.16 4.94 12.18
CA PHE A 125 12.91 6.12 12.66
C PHE A 125 12.54 6.50 14.09
N LEU A 126 11.25 6.45 14.45
CA LEU A 126 10.80 6.64 15.83
C LEU A 126 11.42 5.59 16.77
N ARG A 127 11.42 4.30 16.39
CA ARG A 127 12.06 3.23 17.18
C ARG A 127 13.57 3.45 17.33
N CYS A 128 14.26 3.94 16.30
CA CYS A 128 15.68 4.30 16.37
C CYS A 128 15.96 5.43 17.35
N LEU A 129 14.98 6.32 17.61
CA LEU A 129 15.06 7.38 18.61
C LEU A 129 14.70 6.91 20.04
N GLY A 130 14.33 5.63 20.19
CA GLY A 130 13.89 5.05 21.46
C GLY A 130 12.40 5.21 21.75
N GLU A 131 11.63 5.72 20.79
CA GLU A 131 10.17 5.83 20.90
C GLU A 131 9.48 4.49 20.63
N LEU A 132 8.34 4.26 21.28
CA LEU A 132 7.44 3.18 20.87
C LEU A 132 6.63 3.66 19.67
N ALA A 133 6.60 2.86 18.60
CA ALA A 133 5.81 3.16 17.40
C ALA A 133 5.27 1.88 16.78
N GLN A 134 4.02 1.92 16.35
CA GLN A 134 3.31 0.80 15.73
C GLN A 134 2.66 1.20 14.40
N GLU A 135 2.77 0.30 13.43
CA GLU A 135 2.17 0.41 12.09
C GLU A 135 0.74 -0.16 12.15
N LEU A 136 -0.23 0.62 11.67
CA LEU A 136 -1.66 0.32 11.75
C LEU A 136 -2.38 0.67 10.45
N GLY A 137 -3.61 0.18 10.29
CA GLY A 137 -4.48 0.52 9.16
C GLY A 137 -4.25 -0.40 7.98
N ASN A 138 -4.09 0.17 6.78
CA ASN A 138 -3.97 -0.63 5.54
C ASN A 138 -2.69 -1.48 5.50
N ILE A 139 -1.70 -1.17 6.34
CA ILE A 139 -0.55 -2.02 6.62
C ILE A 139 -0.51 -2.29 8.11
N GLY A 140 -0.60 -3.56 8.46
CA GLY A 140 -0.74 -4.00 9.84
C GLY A 140 -2.17 -4.43 10.12
N GLN A 141 -2.65 -4.08 11.32
CA GLN A 141 -3.97 -4.49 11.81
C GLN A 141 -4.91 -3.28 11.86
N PRO A 142 -6.24 -3.49 11.72
CA PRO A 142 -7.22 -2.46 11.98
C PRO A 142 -7.06 -1.94 13.42
N PRO A 143 -6.90 -0.63 13.65
CA PRO A 143 -6.52 -0.13 14.97
C PRO A 143 -7.65 -0.22 16.01
N TYR A 144 -8.87 -0.49 15.56
CA TYR A 144 -10.06 -0.72 16.39
C TYR A 144 -10.31 -2.19 16.71
N ASP A 145 -9.48 -3.09 16.19
CA ASP A 145 -9.51 -4.50 16.56
C ASP A 145 -9.16 -4.65 18.06
N PRO A 146 -9.99 -5.32 18.88
CA PRO A 146 -9.72 -5.47 20.31
C PRO A 146 -8.43 -6.24 20.62
N ASP A 147 -7.89 -7.02 19.68
CA ASP A 147 -6.63 -7.76 19.85
C ASP A 147 -5.39 -6.88 19.60
N VAL A 148 -5.58 -5.60 19.21
CA VAL A 148 -4.50 -4.65 18.94
C VAL A 148 -4.37 -3.66 20.09
N ASP A 149 -3.23 -3.69 20.78
CA ASP A 149 -2.93 -2.73 21.84
C ASP A 149 -2.49 -1.38 21.26
N VAL A 150 -3.35 -0.37 21.37
CA VAL A 150 -3.09 1.02 20.96
C VAL A 150 -2.87 1.98 22.14
N SER A 151 -2.68 1.43 23.35
CA SER A 151 -2.64 2.20 24.60
C SER A 151 -1.39 3.07 24.74
N ASN A 152 -0.29 2.73 24.06
CA ASN A 152 1.00 3.39 24.23
C ASN A 152 1.72 3.65 22.90
N GLY A 153 2.67 4.57 22.91
CA GLY A 153 3.51 4.92 21.76
C GLY A 153 2.79 5.70 20.66
N TRP A 154 3.51 5.93 19.57
CA TRP A 154 3.04 6.52 18.33
C TRP A 154 2.27 5.51 17.48
N LEU A 155 1.16 5.95 16.91
CA LEU A 155 0.25 5.18 16.09
C LEU A 155 0.39 5.65 14.65
N VAL A 156 1.20 4.94 13.86
CA VAL A 156 1.50 5.29 12.48
C VAL A 156 0.51 4.56 11.56
N LEU A 157 -0.47 5.31 11.08
CA LEU A 157 -1.66 4.78 10.42
C LEU A 157 -1.58 4.97 8.91
N GLU A 158 -1.50 3.89 8.14
CA GLU A 158 -1.69 3.97 6.68
C GLU A 158 -3.19 4.12 6.36
N VAL A 159 -3.54 5.18 5.63
CA VAL A 159 -4.92 5.51 5.25
C VAL A 159 -5.09 5.54 3.73
N SER A 160 -6.01 4.70 3.22
CA SER A 160 -6.42 4.68 1.81
C SER A 160 -7.38 5.84 1.46
N SER A 161 -7.58 6.13 0.16
CA SER A 161 -8.57 7.15 -0.25
C SER A 161 -9.99 6.80 0.16
N PHE A 162 -10.32 5.50 0.16
CA PHE A 162 -11.63 5.01 0.61
C PHE A 162 -11.90 5.32 2.08
N GLN A 163 -10.86 5.22 2.92
CA GLN A 163 -10.94 5.54 4.35
C GLN A 163 -10.90 7.06 4.60
N SER A 164 -10.06 7.82 3.88
CA SER A 164 -9.93 9.28 4.02
C SER A 164 -11.29 9.98 3.95
N LEU A 165 -12.16 9.55 3.04
CA LEU A 165 -13.46 10.16 2.79
C LEU A 165 -14.43 10.07 3.99
N ASP A 166 -14.24 9.08 4.86
CA ASP A 166 -15.11 8.88 6.02
C ASP A 166 -14.57 9.53 7.31
N ILE A 167 -13.36 10.08 7.29
CA ILE A 167 -12.73 10.67 8.47
C ILE A 167 -13.31 12.06 8.71
N THR A 168 -13.84 12.26 9.92
CA THR A 168 -14.50 13.49 10.36
C THR A 168 -13.75 14.23 11.47
N VAL A 169 -12.57 13.74 11.84
CA VAL A 169 -11.69 14.36 12.83
C VAL A 169 -10.23 14.14 12.44
N ALA A 170 -9.43 15.21 12.42
CA ALA A 170 -8.05 15.13 11.95
C ALA A 170 -7.13 14.43 12.97
N PRO A 171 -6.29 13.48 12.55
CA PRO A 171 -5.07 13.10 13.28
C PRO A 171 -4.16 14.31 13.52
N ALA A 172 -3.27 14.26 14.51
CA ALA A 172 -2.40 15.41 14.79
C ALA A 172 -1.36 15.70 13.69
N LEU A 173 -0.92 14.65 12.99
CA LEU A 173 -0.02 14.75 11.85
C LEU A 173 -0.53 13.91 10.70
N ILE A 174 -0.59 14.51 9.51
CA ILE A 174 -0.96 13.85 8.26
C ILE A 174 0.19 13.98 7.26
N LEU A 175 0.60 12.88 6.65
CA LEU A 175 1.64 12.81 5.63
C LEU A 175 0.99 12.48 4.28
N VAL A 176 1.23 13.29 3.25
CA VAL A 176 0.81 13.02 1.88
C VAL A 176 2.03 12.71 1.02
N THR A 177 2.10 11.46 0.55
CA THR A 177 3.28 10.93 -0.16
C THR A 177 3.30 11.26 -1.64
N SER A 178 2.16 11.13 -2.35
CA SER A 178 2.04 11.41 -3.80
C SER A 178 0.59 11.44 -4.26
N LEU A 179 0.32 12.07 -5.41
CA LEU A 179 -0.99 12.11 -6.07
C LEU A 179 -0.88 11.74 -7.55
N GLY A 180 -1.03 10.45 -7.86
CA GLY A 180 -1.10 9.94 -9.23
C GLY A 180 -2.52 9.54 -9.62
N SER A 181 -2.68 8.77 -10.71
CA SER A 181 -3.94 8.14 -11.09
C SER A 181 -4.06 6.74 -10.49
N ASP A 182 -5.19 6.45 -9.83
CA ASP A 182 -5.51 5.12 -9.29
C ASP A 182 -7.03 5.00 -9.01
N HIS A 183 -7.56 3.78 -8.94
CA HIS A 183 -8.93 3.46 -8.49
C HIS A 183 -10.09 4.28 -9.11
N LEU A 184 -10.00 4.63 -10.40
CA LEU A 184 -11.03 5.43 -11.09
C LEU A 184 -12.39 4.72 -11.19
N ASP A 185 -12.41 3.39 -11.14
CA ASP A 185 -13.62 2.57 -11.06
C ASP A 185 -14.45 2.84 -9.79
N TRP A 186 -13.79 3.21 -8.70
CA TRP A 186 -14.45 3.55 -7.43
C TRP A 186 -14.75 5.05 -7.33
N HIS A 187 -13.81 5.90 -7.74
CA HIS A 187 -13.89 7.36 -7.54
C HIS A 187 -14.60 8.10 -8.69
N GLY A 188 -14.69 7.51 -9.88
CA GLY A 188 -15.30 8.09 -11.07
C GLY A 188 -14.33 8.92 -11.91
N THR A 189 -13.71 9.96 -11.33
CA THR A 189 -12.72 10.80 -12.03
C THR A 189 -11.42 10.96 -11.24
N LEU A 190 -10.36 11.40 -11.91
CA LEU A 190 -9.06 11.65 -11.28
C LEU A 190 -9.15 12.78 -10.25
N GLU A 191 -9.87 13.86 -10.59
CA GLU A 191 -10.09 14.99 -9.67
C GLU A 191 -10.81 14.52 -8.41
N GLN A 192 -11.85 13.69 -8.57
CA GLN A 192 -12.59 13.15 -7.43
C GLN A 192 -11.73 12.22 -6.56
N TYR A 193 -10.87 11.41 -7.17
CA TYR A 193 -9.91 10.58 -6.44
C TYR A 193 -8.94 11.43 -5.60
N HIS A 194 -8.39 12.49 -6.18
CA HIS A 194 -7.50 13.42 -5.46
C HIS A 194 -8.25 14.11 -4.32
N ASP A 195 -9.45 14.62 -4.59
CA ASP A 195 -10.29 15.28 -3.58
C ASP A 195 -10.64 14.35 -2.41
N ASP A 196 -11.11 13.13 -2.70
CA ASP A 196 -11.44 12.13 -1.68
C ASP A 196 -10.23 11.72 -0.85
N LYS A 197 -9.06 11.60 -1.49
CA LYS A 197 -7.86 11.21 -0.76
C LYS A 197 -7.40 12.32 0.19
N LEU A 198 -7.44 13.56 -0.29
CA LEU A 198 -7.04 14.74 0.48
C LEU A 198 -8.08 15.16 1.53
N SER A 199 -9.29 14.57 1.54
CA SER A 199 -10.34 14.95 2.50
C SER A 199 -9.89 14.80 3.96
N ILE A 200 -9.03 13.83 4.26
CA ILE A 200 -8.47 13.64 5.61
C ILE A 200 -7.71 14.90 6.08
N THR A 201 -7.02 15.61 5.18
CA THR A 201 -6.30 16.86 5.49
C THR A 201 -7.24 18.01 5.79
N ARG A 202 -8.51 17.91 5.38
CA ARG A 202 -9.54 18.93 5.61
C ARG A 202 -10.49 18.55 6.75
N ALA A 203 -10.23 17.43 7.43
CA ALA A 203 -11.00 17.02 8.58
C ALA A 203 -10.86 18.06 9.73
N PRO A 204 -11.93 18.34 10.49
CA PRO A 204 -11.87 19.26 11.62
C PRO A 204 -10.85 18.85 12.70
N GLY A 205 -10.16 19.84 13.28
CA GLY A 205 -9.21 19.68 14.39
C GLY A 205 -7.84 20.29 14.07
N ASP A 206 -7.11 20.74 15.10
CA ASP A 206 -5.77 21.29 14.92
C ASP A 206 -4.79 20.18 14.53
N HIS A 207 -4.09 20.38 13.41
CA HIS A 207 -3.12 19.41 12.89
C HIS A 207 -2.13 20.06 11.91
N VAL A 208 -1.04 19.33 11.66
CA VAL A 208 -0.08 19.64 10.60
C VAL A 208 -0.27 18.63 9.46
N THR A 209 -0.23 19.12 8.23
CA THR A 209 -0.12 18.28 7.03
C THR A 209 1.25 18.48 6.41
N LEU A 210 2.06 17.43 6.34
CA LEU A 210 3.33 17.42 5.61
C LEU A 210 3.15 16.77 4.24
N ILE A 211 3.68 17.43 3.23
CA ILE A 211 3.74 16.89 1.86
C ILE A 211 5.21 16.75 1.45
N ALA A 212 5.50 15.77 0.58
CA ALA A 212 6.80 15.73 -0.08
C ALA A 212 6.98 16.95 -1.00
N ASP A 213 8.22 17.44 -1.10
CA ASP A 213 8.63 18.46 -2.07
C ASP A 213 8.73 17.85 -3.47
N ASP A 214 7.58 17.47 -4.02
CA ASP A 214 7.44 16.78 -5.29
C ASP A 214 6.59 17.65 -6.25
N PRO A 215 7.03 17.89 -7.50
CA PRO A 215 6.24 18.62 -8.49
C PRO A 215 4.81 18.08 -8.67
N ASP A 216 4.60 16.77 -8.52
CA ASP A 216 3.28 16.13 -8.61
C ASP A 216 2.33 16.51 -7.45
N LEU A 217 2.83 17.22 -6.43
CA LEU A 217 2.02 17.71 -5.32
C LEU A 217 1.82 19.23 -5.35
N GLU A 218 2.48 19.95 -6.26
CA GLU A 218 2.42 21.42 -6.30
C GLU A 218 0.98 21.92 -6.52
N HIS A 219 0.26 21.32 -7.47
CA HIS A 219 -1.14 21.63 -7.73
C HIS A 219 -2.08 21.26 -6.57
N ALA A 220 -1.68 20.32 -5.72
CA ALA A 220 -2.49 19.89 -4.59
C ALA A 220 -2.34 20.76 -3.35
N ARG A 221 -1.31 21.62 -3.27
CA ARG A 221 -1.05 22.50 -2.12
C ARG A 221 -2.25 23.37 -1.75
N ALA A 222 -2.99 23.84 -2.76
CA ALA A 222 -4.20 24.63 -2.57
C ALA A 222 -5.39 23.84 -1.96
N LEU A 223 -5.34 22.51 -2.01
CA LEU A 223 -6.40 21.61 -1.52
C LEU A 223 -6.08 21.04 -0.13
N ILE A 224 -4.87 21.25 0.38
CA ILE A 224 -4.43 20.75 1.69
C ILE A 224 -5.04 21.60 2.81
N GLY A 225 -5.65 20.92 3.79
CA GLY A 225 -6.04 21.55 5.05
C GLY A 225 -5.01 21.39 6.16
N GLY A 226 -5.27 22.05 7.29
CA GLY A 226 -4.34 22.13 8.42
C GLY A 226 -3.18 23.10 8.18
N SER A 227 -2.18 23.05 9.07
CA SER A 227 -0.94 23.79 8.87
C SER A 227 -0.04 23.03 7.88
N LEU A 228 0.18 23.59 6.69
CA LEU A 228 0.98 22.96 5.64
C LEU A 228 2.48 23.08 5.95
N GLY A 229 3.19 21.95 5.91
CA GLY A 229 4.65 21.89 5.81
C GLY A 229 5.08 21.10 4.57
N VAL A 230 6.27 21.42 4.06
CA VAL A 230 6.88 20.74 2.91
C VAL A 230 8.17 20.09 3.36
N ALA A 231 8.32 18.80 3.05
CA ALA A 231 9.49 18.01 3.39
C ALA A 231 10.35 17.80 2.13
N ALA A 232 11.57 18.33 2.15
CA ALA A 232 12.55 18.09 1.10
C ALA A 232 12.94 16.60 1.04
N ALA A 233 13.26 16.11 -0.15
CA ALA A 233 13.84 14.78 -0.34
C ALA A 233 15.18 14.66 0.41
N ASP A 234 15.49 13.45 0.92
CA ASP A 234 16.80 13.17 1.50
C ASP A 234 17.86 13.05 0.39
N THR A 235 18.90 13.86 0.47
CA THR A 235 20.01 13.87 -0.50
C THR A 235 21.27 13.20 0.04
N THR A 236 21.16 12.51 1.18
CA THR A 236 22.32 11.95 1.88
C THR A 236 22.62 10.50 1.52
N GLY A 237 21.69 9.84 0.82
CA GLY A 237 21.80 8.43 0.46
C GLY A 237 21.21 7.48 1.50
N LEU A 238 20.46 7.99 2.50
CA LEU A 238 19.92 7.14 3.58
C LEU A 238 18.99 6.05 3.03
N ALA A 239 18.23 6.33 1.97
CA ALA A 239 17.38 5.32 1.32
C ALA A 239 18.20 4.10 0.88
N GLN A 240 19.36 4.33 0.26
CA GLN A 240 20.27 3.25 -0.16
C GLN A 240 20.88 2.54 1.05
N ASP A 241 21.30 3.28 2.08
CA ASP A 241 21.91 2.71 3.29
C ASP A 241 20.97 1.75 4.04
N ILE A 242 19.66 1.99 3.98
CA ILE A 242 18.63 1.11 4.55
C ILE A 242 18.06 0.11 3.52
N GLY A 243 18.64 0.01 2.33
CA GLY A 243 18.28 -1.00 1.34
C GLY A 243 17.01 -0.72 0.53
N LEU A 244 16.54 0.52 0.49
CA LEU A 244 15.47 0.96 -0.42
C LEU A 244 16.04 1.31 -1.80
N LEU A 245 15.37 0.85 -2.85
CA LEU A 245 15.78 1.09 -4.24
C LEU A 245 14.87 2.11 -4.94
N GLY A 246 15.48 3.00 -5.73
CA GLY A 246 14.79 3.99 -6.57
C GLY A 246 14.66 5.38 -5.93
N ALA A 247 14.86 6.41 -6.75
CA ALA A 247 14.93 7.82 -6.33
C ALA A 247 13.65 8.35 -5.65
N HIS A 248 12.50 7.74 -5.91
CA HIS A 248 11.25 8.08 -5.22
C HIS A 248 11.34 7.82 -3.70
N ASN A 249 12.22 6.93 -3.25
CA ASN A 249 12.42 6.67 -1.83
C ASN A 249 13.14 7.81 -1.10
N ASP A 250 13.85 8.69 -1.79
CA ASP A 250 14.45 9.88 -1.19
C ASP A 250 13.37 10.84 -0.67
N HIS A 251 12.25 10.95 -1.39
CA HIS A 251 11.07 11.71 -0.93
C HIS A 251 10.38 11.02 0.26
N ASN A 252 10.23 9.68 0.22
CA ASN A 252 9.66 8.92 1.34
C ASN A 252 10.50 9.08 2.62
N VAL A 253 11.83 9.00 2.49
CA VAL A 253 12.77 9.18 3.59
C VAL A 253 12.72 10.62 4.11
N GLY A 254 12.78 11.61 3.23
CA GLY A 254 12.69 13.03 3.60
C GLY A 254 11.40 13.35 4.37
N LEU A 255 10.27 12.84 3.90
CA LEU A 255 8.97 12.99 4.55
C LEU A 255 8.94 12.30 5.93
N ALA A 256 9.48 11.08 6.04
CA ALA A 256 9.56 10.35 7.30
C ALA A 256 10.50 11.04 8.31
N LEU A 257 11.65 11.56 7.86
CA LEU A 257 12.58 12.34 8.69
C LEU A 257 11.92 13.60 9.23
N ALA A 258 11.24 14.37 8.37
CA ALA A 258 10.52 15.58 8.77
C ALA A 258 9.39 15.29 9.76
N ALA A 259 8.63 14.21 9.54
CA ALA A 259 7.58 13.76 10.46
C ALA A 259 8.14 13.42 11.84
N CYS A 260 9.20 12.61 11.90
CA CYS A 260 9.83 12.21 13.16
C CYS A 260 10.46 13.39 13.90
N ALA A 261 11.09 14.31 13.16
CA ALA A 261 11.64 15.54 13.72
C ALA A 261 10.55 16.41 14.36
N LEU A 262 9.42 16.58 13.67
CA LEU A 262 8.28 17.35 14.15
C LEU A 262 7.67 16.77 15.42
N VAL A 263 7.40 15.46 15.46
CA VAL A 263 6.70 14.83 16.60
C VAL A 263 7.60 14.63 17.83
N THR A 264 8.91 14.47 17.64
CA THR A 264 9.87 14.30 18.75
C THR A 264 10.52 15.60 19.20
N GLY A 265 10.39 16.68 18.43
CA GLY A 265 11.09 17.95 18.66
C GLY A 265 12.61 17.87 18.42
N ARG A 266 13.11 16.79 17.82
CA ARG A 266 14.52 16.61 17.49
C ARG A 266 14.84 17.16 16.11
N PRO A 267 16.04 17.70 15.86
CA PRO A 267 16.42 18.15 14.54
C PRO A 267 16.60 16.96 13.58
N ILE A 268 16.30 17.17 12.29
CA ILE A 268 16.35 16.13 11.24
C ILE A 268 17.69 15.37 11.22
N TYR A 269 18.82 16.06 11.43
CA TYR A 269 20.14 15.42 11.41
C TYR A 269 20.31 14.37 12.52
N GLU A 270 19.66 14.54 13.67
CA GLU A 270 19.68 13.54 14.77
C GLU A 270 18.81 12.33 14.42
N VAL A 271 17.62 12.57 13.86
CA VAL A 271 16.74 11.49 13.38
C VAL A 271 17.48 10.63 12.35
N ARG A 272 18.13 11.29 11.37
CA ARG A 272 18.93 10.61 10.35
C ARG A 272 20.10 9.83 10.96
N ALA A 273 20.86 10.44 11.86
CA ALA A 273 21.98 9.75 12.51
C ALA A 273 21.52 8.50 13.28
N ALA A 274 20.38 8.59 13.97
CA ALA A 274 19.78 7.46 14.67
C ALA A 274 19.36 6.35 13.68
N ALA A 275 18.69 6.71 12.58
CA ALA A 275 18.31 5.77 11.52
C ALA A 275 19.52 5.07 10.89
N LEU A 276 20.56 5.82 10.53
CA LEU A 276 21.78 5.29 9.92
C LEU A 276 22.51 4.31 10.86
N SER A 277 22.62 4.63 12.15
CA SER A 277 23.26 3.73 13.13
C SER A 277 22.53 2.39 13.31
N HIS A 278 21.28 2.32 12.84
CA HIS A 278 20.41 1.15 12.91
C HIS A 278 20.02 0.61 11.53
N ALA A 279 20.64 1.08 10.44
CA ALA A 279 20.21 0.79 9.07
C ALA A 279 20.03 -0.71 8.79
N SER A 280 20.93 -1.54 9.33
CA SER A 280 20.88 -3.01 9.20
C SER A 280 19.65 -3.68 9.83
N ARG A 281 18.86 -2.96 10.64
CA ARG A 281 17.63 -3.45 11.26
C ARG A 281 16.38 -3.08 10.45
N PHE A 282 16.48 -2.18 9.49
CA PHE A 282 15.36 -1.87 8.63
C PHE A 282 15.14 -3.02 7.64
N VAL A 283 13.90 -3.48 7.54
CA VAL A 283 13.49 -4.48 6.57
C VAL A 283 12.50 -3.82 5.63
N PRO A 284 12.89 -3.55 4.36
CA PRO A 284 11.95 -3.07 3.35
C PRO A 284 10.73 -3.99 3.23
N LEU A 285 9.61 -3.42 2.83
CA LEU A 285 8.40 -4.19 2.58
C LEU A 285 8.62 -5.22 1.48
N ARG A 286 8.35 -6.48 1.80
CA ARG A 286 8.46 -7.61 0.86
C ARG A 286 7.64 -7.35 -0.42
N GLY A 287 8.19 -7.77 -1.55
CA GLY A 287 7.55 -7.65 -2.86
C GLY A 287 7.44 -6.23 -3.40
N ARG A 288 8.14 -5.24 -2.81
CA ARG A 288 8.29 -3.87 -3.34
C ARG A 288 9.76 -3.59 -3.62
N LEU A 289 10.21 -3.94 -4.83
CA LEU A 289 11.62 -3.79 -5.24
C LEU A 289 12.63 -4.29 -4.19
N THR A 290 12.31 -5.41 -3.52
CA THR A 290 13.12 -5.99 -2.46
C THR A 290 14.35 -6.67 -3.06
N LEU A 291 15.56 -6.23 -2.70
CA LEU A 291 16.78 -6.94 -3.08
C LEU A 291 16.84 -8.29 -2.35
N ILE A 292 16.76 -9.39 -3.09
CA ILE A 292 16.82 -10.76 -2.56
C ILE A 292 18.28 -11.19 -2.37
N ALA A 293 19.10 -10.99 -3.40
CA ALA A 293 20.50 -11.38 -3.39
C ALA A 293 21.30 -10.60 -4.44
N THR A 294 22.62 -10.60 -4.26
CA THR A 294 23.58 -10.14 -5.26
C THR A 294 24.54 -11.28 -5.56
N HIS A 295 24.67 -11.67 -6.82
CA HIS A 295 25.66 -12.62 -7.29
C HIS A 295 26.79 -11.89 -8.00
N SER A 296 27.99 -11.92 -7.43
CA SER A 296 29.17 -11.25 -7.98
C SER A 296 30.09 -12.26 -8.67
N PHE A 297 30.54 -11.92 -9.87
CA PHE A 297 31.48 -12.71 -10.67
C PHE A 297 32.49 -11.79 -11.37
N SER A 298 33.48 -12.36 -12.04
CA SER A 298 34.62 -11.60 -12.60
C SER A 298 34.22 -10.52 -13.61
N ALA A 299 33.13 -10.73 -14.37
CA ALA A 299 32.64 -9.81 -15.39
C ALA A 299 31.60 -8.79 -14.88
N GLY A 300 31.09 -8.93 -13.65
CA GLY A 300 30.05 -8.03 -13.13
C GLY A 300 29.31 -8.59 -11.92
N ASN A 301 28.18 -7.96 -11.58
CA ASN A 301 27.25 -8.48 -10.58
C ASN A 301 25.83 -8.53 -11.14
N ILE A 302 25.06 -9.53 -10.70
CA ILE A 302 23.62 -9.63 -10.94
C ILE A 302 22.90 -9.37 -9.62
N ARG A 303 21.99 -8.40 -9.64
CA ARG A 303 21.08 -8.13 -8.53
C ARG A 303 19.73 -8.79 -8.81
N TYR A 304 19.20 -9.53 -7.85
CA TYR A 304 17.88 -10.16 -7.95
C TYR A 304 16.89 -9.37 -7.11
N VAL A 305 15.88 -8.81 -7.76
CA VAL A 305 14.94 -7.87 -7.15
C VAL A 305 13.52 -8.42 -7.25
N ASP A 306 12.87 -8.58 -6.10
CA ASP A 306 11.47 -9.01 -5.97
C ASP A 306 10.54 -7.81 -5.89
N ASP A 307 9.66 -7.70 -6.88
CA ASP A 307 8.57 -6.74 -6.97
C ASP A 307 7.23 -7.47 -7.17
N GLY A 308 7.06 -8.63 -6.50
CA GLY A 308 5.92 -9.52 -6.68
C GLY A 308 4.53 -8.92 -6.42
N LEU A 309 4.45 -7.75 -5.76
CA LEU A 309 3.20 -6.98 -5.59
C LEU A 309 2.74 -6.28 -6.87
N ALA A 310 3.60 -6.16 -7.89
CA ALA A 310 3.25 -5.59 -9.19
C ALA A 310 2.34 -6.52 -10.01
N THR A 311 1.06 -6.56 -9.63
CA THR A 311 0.03 -7.40 -10.25
C THR A 311 -0.71 -6.72 -11.41
N ALA A 312 -0.18 -5.61 -11.91
CA ALA A 312 -0.69 -4.82 -13.02
C ALA A 312 0.46 -4.17 -13.82
N PRO A 313 0.24 -3.71 -15.07
CA PRO A 313 1.28 -3.12 -15.91
C PRO A 313 1.95 -1.87 -15.31
N LEU A 314 1.17 -0.92 -14.78
CA LEU A 314 1.69 0.36 -14.29
C LEU A 314 2.74 0.23 -13.16
N PRO A 315 2.54 -0.61 -12.12
CA PRO A 315 3.59 -0.92 -11.16
C PRO A 315 4.87 -1.46 -11.80
N SER A 316 4.77 -2.37 -12.77
CA SER A 316 5.94 -2.94 -13.45
C SER A 316 6.68 -1.92 -14.32
N ILE A 317 5.97 -1.01 -14.97
CA ILE A 317 6.57 0.14 -15.67
C ILE A 317 7.36 1.02 -14.70
N ALA A 318 6.80 1.32 -13.53
CA ALA A 318 7.51 2.09 -12.51
C ALA A 318 8.77 1.36 -12.00
N ALA A 319 8.72 0.03 -11.86
CA ALA A 319 9.86 -0.80 -11.48
C ALA A 319 10.96 -0.80 -12.56
N LEU A 320 10.60 -0.83 -13.85
CA LEU A 320 11.57 -0.76 -14.95
C LEU A 320 12.36 0.55 -14.92
N ARG A 321 11.68 1.68 -14.68
CA ARG A 321 12.32 3.02 -14.63
C ARG A 321 13.36 3.14 -13.52
N VAL A 322 13.21 2.40 -12.41
CA VAL A 322 14.22 2.36 -11.33
C VAL A 322 15.56 1.79 -11.80
N PHE A 323 15.56 0.98 -12.85
CA PHE A 323 16.75 0.34 -13.40
C PHE A 323 17.03 0.80 -14.83
N GLU A 324 16.64 2.01 -15.22
CA GLU A 324 16.81 2.52 -16.60
C GLU A 324 18.24 2.44 -17.14
N ASP A 325 19.24 2.62 -16.26
CA ASP A 325 20.68 2.58 -16.60
C ASP A 325 21.34 1.21 -16.39
N ALA A 326 20.57 0.11 -16.35
CA ALA A 326 21.13 -1.24 -16.22
C ALA A 326 20.55 -2.24 -17.25
N PRO A 327 21.38 -3.16 -17.78
CA PRO A 327 20.89 -4.36 -18.45
C PRO A 327 19.94 -5.13 -17.54
N LEU A 328 18.82 -5.60 -18.09
CA LEU A 328 17.71 -6.10 -17.30
C LEU A 328 17.09 -7.37 -17.89
N ALA A 329 16.78 -8.33 -17.01
CA ALA A 329 15.94 -9.46 -17.30
C ALA A 329 14.64 -9.37 -16.48
N LEU A 330 13.52 -9.11 -17.15
CA LEU A 330 12.19 -8.98 -16.52
C LEU A 330 11.50 -10.34 -16.47
N LEU A 331 11.06 -10.78 -15.30
CA LEU A 331 10.19 -11.94 -15.14
C LEU A 331 8.74 -11.44 -15.02
N ALA A 332 7.93 -11.69 -16.04
CA ALA A 332 6.56 -11.19 -16.14
C ALA A 332 5.56 -12.28 -16.50
N GLY A 333 4.39 -12.32 -15.87
CA GLY A 333 3.43 -13.39 -16.11
C GLY A 333 2.56 -13.75 -14.91
N GLY A 334 1.61 -14.65 -15.17
CA GLY A 334 0.64 -15.13 -14.18
C GLY A 334 -0.77 -15.30 -14.77
N PHE A 335 -1.77 -15.10 -13.93
CA PHE A 335 -3.18 -15.20 -14.29
C PHE A 335 -3.63 -14.06 -15.22
N ASP A 336 -4.27 -14.40 -16.34
CA ASP A 336 -4.84 -13.42 -17.26
C ASP A 336 -6.24 -12.96 -16.80
N ARG A 337 -6.39 -11.66 -16.55
CA ARG A 337 -7.66 -11.02 -16.20
C ARG A 337 -8.18 -10.06 -17.26
N GLY A 338 -7.66 -10.10 -18.48
CA GLY A 338 -8.13 -9.24 -19.57
C GLY A 338 -7.40 -7.91 -19.74
N VAL A 339 -6.34 -7.62 -18.98
CA VAL A 339 -5.67 -6.29 -18.99
C VAL A 339 -4.95 -6.02 -20.30
N ASP A 340 -4.89 -4.75 -20.71
CA ASP A 340 -4.05 -4.30 -21.80
C ASP A 340 -2.58 -4.15 -21.37
N TYR A 341 -1.66 -4.69 -22.17
CA TYR A 341 -0.21 -4.67 -21.93
C TYR A 341 0.55 -3.79 -22.93
N ALA A 342 -0.14 -3.03 -23.79
CA ALA A 342 0.47 -2.20 -24.82
C ALA A 342 1.50 -1.19 -24.25
N GLU A 343 1.14 -0.47 -23.18
CA GLU A 343 2.02 0.51 -22.54
C GLU A 343 3.29 -0.13 -21.96
N LEU A 344 3.16 -1.32 -21.36
CA LEU A 344 4.32 -2.07 -20.86
C LEU A 344 5.25 -2.49 -22.01
N GLY A 345 4.67 -2.97 -23.11
CA GLY A 345 5.45 -3.33 -24.30
C GLY A 345 6.15 -2.13 -24.96
N GLU A 346 5.53 -0.94 -24.91
CA GLU A 346 6.13 0.32 -25.36
C GLU A 346 7.29 0.74 -24.46
N GLU A 347 7.10 0.75 -23.15
CA GLU A 347 8.17 1.09 -22.19
C GLU A 347 9.38 0.18 -22.39
N LEU A 348 9.17 -1.14 -22.49
CA LEU A 348 10.24 -2.13 -22.70
C LEU A 348 11.02 -1.91 -24.01
N ARG A 349 10.33 -1.50 -25.08
CA ARG A 349 10.95 -1.22 -26.38
C ARG A 349 11.78 0.05 -26.37
N ASN A 350 11.38 1.04 -25.57
CA ASN A 350 12.00 2.34 -25.51
C ASN A 350 13.20 2.39 -24.53
N ARG A 351 13.45 1.33 -23.77
CA ARG A 351 14.61 1.24 -22.88
C ARG A 351 15.92 1.32 -23.67
N HIS A 352 16.87 2.09 -23.13
CA HIS A 352 18.19 2.26 -23.70
C HIS A 352 19.09 1.03 -23.49
N GLU A 353 19.01 0.42 -22.31
CA GLU A 353 19.79 -0.75 -21.93
C GLU A 353 19.14 -2.06 -22.37
N ASP A 354 19.99 -3.06 -22.65
CA ASP A 354 19.57 -4.37 -23.13
C ASP A 354 18.55 -5.01 -22.18
N THR A 355 17.39 -5.38 -22.74
CA THR A 355 16.29 -5.95 -21.97
C THR A 355 15.85 -7.30 -22.54
N THR A 356 15.84 -8.32 -21.68
CA THR A 356 15.24 -9.63 -21.96
C THR A 356 13.99 -9.80 -21.11
N VAL A 357 12.89 -10.23 -21.71
CA VAL A 357 11.63 -10.50 -21.00
C VAL A 357 11.44 -12.02 -20.93
N VAL A 358 11.33 -12.55 -19.72
CA VAL A 358 11.04 -13.95 -19.47
C VAL A 358 9.58 -14.07 -19.04
N VAL A 359 8.75 -14.65 -19.91
CA VAL A 359 7.30 -14.72 -19.72
C VAL A 359 6.83 -16.10 -19.27
N PHE A 360 5.81 -16.13 -18.42
CA PHE A 360 5.19 -17.37 -17.93
C PHE A 360 3.67 -17.21 -17.69
N GLY A 361 2.95 -18.33 -17.71
CA GLY A 361 1.50 -18.36 -17.50
C GLY A 361 0.68 -17.69 -18.63
N PRO A 362 -0.66 -17.72 -18.54
CA PRO A 362 -1.56 -17.15 -19.56
C PRO A 362 -1.34 -15.66 -19.85
N ALA A 363 -1.15 -14.84 -18.80
CA ALA A 363 -0.87 -13.41 -18.98
C ALA A 363 0.49 -13.18 -19.67
N GLY A 364 1.48 -14.04 -19.40
CA GLY A 364 2.80 -13.98 -20.01
C GLY A 364 2.75 -14.09 -21.53
N GLN A 365 1.81 -14.86 -22.09
CA GLN A 365 1.63 -14.93 -23.54
C GLN A 365 1.28 -13.56 -24.12
N ARG A 366 0.30 -12.87 -23.52
CA ARG A 366 -0.13 -11.53 -23.96
C ARG A 366 0.93 -10.46 -23.74
N ILE A 367 1.68 -10.55 -22.64
CA ILE A 367 2.83 -9.67 -22.40
C ILE A 367 3.89 -9.88 -23.48
N GLY A 368 4.19 -11.15 -23.82
CA GLY A 368 5.12 -11.50 -24.90
C GLY A 368 4.70 -10.92 -26.24
N ASP A 369 3.41 -11.03 -26.59
CA ASP A 369 2.85 -10.47 -27.83
C ASP A 369 2.97 -8.94 -27.89
N ALA A 370 2.79 -8.24 -26.75
CA ALA A 370 2.96 -6.79 -26.66
C ALA A 370 4.43 -6.33 -26.77
N CYS A 371 5.38 -7.20 -26.44
CA CYS A 371 6.83 -6.92 -26.42
C CYS A 371 7.50 -7.04 -27.81
N THR A 372 6.81 -6.64 -28.89
CA THR A 372 7.37 -6.70 -30.25
C THR A 372 8.69 -5.92 -30.33
N GLY A 373 9.76 -6.57 -30.82
CA GLY A 373 11.10 -5.98 -30.94
C GLY A 373 12.00 -6.12 -29.71
N VAL A 374 11.49 -6.69 -28.61
CA VAL A 374 12.25 -7.00 -27.40
C VAL A 374 12.53 -8.51 -27.38
N ARG A 375 13.67 -8.94 -26.81
CA ARG A 375 13.98 -10.37 -26.68
C ARG A 375 13.05 -11.01 -25.66
N VAL A 376 12.19 -11.94 -26.10
CA VAL A 376 11.26 -12.68 -25.24
C VAL A 376 11.67 -14.15 -25.12
N LEU A 377 11.69 -14.68 -23.90
CA LEU A 377 11.91 -16.08 -23.57
C LEU A 377 10.68 -16.62 -22.84
N HIS A 378 10.26 -17.85 -23.14
CA HIS A 378 9.15 -18.50 -22.44
C HIS A 378 9.68 -19.43 -21.35
N ALA A 379 9.03 -19.39 -20.18
CA ALA A 379 9.29 -20.28 -19.06
C ALA A 379 8.00 -20.99 -18.62
N THR A 380 8.10 -22.26 -18.24
CA THR A 380 6.98 -23.06 -17.75
C THR A 380 6.79 -22.96 -16.24
N ASN A 381 7.81 -22.50 -15.50
CA ASN A 381 7.80 -22.35 -14.05
C ASN A 381 8.87 -21.32 -13.60
N MET A 382 8.88 -21.01 -12.31
CA MET A 382 9.81 -20.04 -11.71
C MET A 382 11.28 -20.45 -11.84
N ASP A 383 11.60 -21.74 -11.67
CA ASP A 383 12.97 -22.26 -11.83
C ASP A 383 13.55 -21.93 -13.21
N GLN A 384 12.81 -22.30 -14.26
CA GLN A 384 13.19 -22.00 -15.63
C GLN A 384 13.26 -20.48 -15.88
N ALA A 385 12.32 -19.71 -15.32
CA ALA A 385 12.28 -18.27 -15.51
C ALA A 385 13.53 -17.57 -14.96
N VAL A 386 13.92 -17.90 -13.72
CA VAL A 386 15.12 -17.33 -13.08
C VAL A 386 16.39 -17.78 -13.79
N ARG A 387 16.49 -19.05 -14.22
CA ARG A 387 17.65 -19.55 -14.96
C ARG A 387 17.82 -18.88 -16.32
N HIS A 388 16.73 -18.70 -17.07
CA HIS A 388 16.73 -17.97 -18.33
C HIS A 388 17.17 -16.51 -18.13
N ALA A 389 16.66 -15.85 -17.09
CA ALA A 389 17.00 -14.48 -16.76
C ALA A 389 18.47 -14.33 -16.34
N HIS A 390 18.98 -15.23 -15.50
CA HIS A 390 20.38 -15.28 -15.12
C HIS A 390 21.30 -15.42 -16.33
N ALA A 391 21.02 -16.38 -17.21
CA ALA A 391 21.82 -16.64 -18.39
C ALA A 391 21.82 -15.47 -19.40
N ALA A 392 20.76 -14.64 -19.40
CA ALA A 392 20.68 -13.47 -20.25
C ALA A 392 21.60 -12.31 -19.81
N LEU A 393 22.08 -12.31 -18.56
CA LEU A 393 22.85 -11.22 -17.95
C LEU A 393 24.33 -11.59 -17.77
N SER A 394 24.98 -12.07 -18.84
CA SER A 394 26.37 -12.55 -18.79
C SER A 394 27.42 -11.48 -18.41
N GLN A 395 27.06 -10.19 -18.47
CA GLN A 395 27.92 -9.06 -18.09
C GLN A 395 27.45 -8.35 -16.81
N GLY A 396 26.52 -8.97 -16.07
CA GLY A 396 25.86 -8.34 -14.94
C GLY A 396 24.60 -7.59 -15.33
N GLY A 397 23.90 -7.04 -14.33
CA GLY A 397 22.63 -6.35 -14.52
C GLY A 397 21.63 -6.67 -13.41
N VAL A 398 20.35 -6.65 -13.77
CA VAL A 398 19.24 -6.85 -12.83
C VAL A 398 18.28 -7.93 -13.31
N VAL A 399 18.08 -8.96 -12.49
CA VAL A 399 16.92 -9.84 -12.62
C VAL A 399 15.77 -9.21 -11.82
N LEU A 400 14.79 -8.67 -12.53
CA LEU A 400 13.62 -8.02 -11.93
C LEU A 400 12.41 -8.95 -12.01
N PHE A 401 11.94 -9.41 -10.85
CA PHE A 401 10.66 -10.10 -10.75
C PHE A 401 9.53 -9.10 -10.51
N SER A 402 8.96 -8.57 -11.59
CA SER A 402 7.80 -7.66 -11.55
C SER A 402 6.71 -8.20 -12.49
N PRO A 403 5.74 -8.97 -11.97
CA PRO A 403 4.97 -9.90 -12.77
C PRO A 403 3.96 -9.27 -13.74
N ALA A 404 3.59 -8.00 -13.56
CA ALA A 404 2.52 -7.29 -14.26
C ALA A 404 1.13 -7.97 -14.26
N ALA A 405 0.99 -9.09 -13.54
CA ALA A 405 -0.21 -9.93 -13.53
C ALA A 405 -0.41 -10.61 -12.15
N PRO A 406 -1.67 -10.89 -11.77
CA PRO A 406 -1.98 -11.65 -10.55
C PRO A 406 -1.38 -13.05 -10.52
N SER A 407 -1.23 -13.63 -9.33
CA SER A 407 -0.55 -14.92 -9.10
C SER A 407 -1.47 -16.15 -9.07
N PHE A 408 -2.78 -15.97 -9.24
CA PHE A 408 -3.82 -16.99 -8.98
C PHE A 408 -3.87 -18.14 -10.01
N ASP A 409 -2.90 -18.24 -10.90
CA ASP A 409 -2.75 -19.34 -11.84
C ASP A 409 -2.01 -20.53 -11.20
N ALA A 410 -0.82 -20.29 -10.65
CA ALA A 410 0.05 -21.31 -10.07
C ALA A 410 0.24 -21.18 -8.55
N TYR A 411 -0.20 -20.05 -7.95
CA TYR A 411 0.04 -19.72 -6.54
C TYR A 411 -1.25 -19.27 -5.85
N ARG A 412 -1.33 -19.46 -4.52
CA ARG A 412 -2.49 -19.03 -3.72
C ARG A 412 -2.55 -17.51 -3.55
N ASN A 413 -1.39 -16.85 -3.51
CA ASN A 413 -1.26 -15.42 -3.36
C ASN A 413 0.12 -14.95 -3.87
N TRP A 414 0.31 -13.63 -3.90
CA TRP A 414 1.55 -13.04 -4.40
C TRP A 414 2.75 -13.39 -3.52
N ALA A 415 2.56 -13.54 -2.20
CA ALA A 415 3.64 -13.80 -1.25
C ALA A 415 4.26 -15.18 -1.48
N GLU A 416 3.43 -16.21 -1.72
CA GLU A 416 3.90 -17.55 -2.07
C GLU A 416 4.71 -17.55 -3.38
N ARG A 417 4.31 -16.74 -4.35
CA ARG A 417 5.04 -16.57 -5.62
C ARG A 417 6.40 -15.87 -5.41
N SER A 418 6.45 -14.85 -4.57
CA SER A 418 7.71 -14.17 -4.20
C SER A 418 8.65 -15.07 -3.40
N ASP A 419 8.12 -15.90 -2.48
CA ASP A 419 8.93 -16.89 -1.74
C ASP A 419 9.53 -17.93 -2.69
N ASP A 420 8.79 -18.37 -3.71
CA ASP A 420 9.29 -19.28 -4.74
C ASP A 420 10.39 -18.64 -5.58
N PHE A 421 10.22 -17.38 -5.99
CA PHE A 421 11.27 -16.61 -6.66
C PHE A 421 12.54 -16.53 -5.81
N ALA A 422 12.43 -16.12 -4.55
CA ALA A 422 13.58 -15.99 -3.66
C ALA A 422 14.30 -17.33 -3.42
N ARG A 423 13.53 -18.40 -3.21
CA ARG A 423 14.07 -19.77 -3.05
C ARG A 423 14.87 -20.20 -4.29
N VAL A 424 14.32 -20.00 -5.48
CA VAL A 424 14.99 -20.35 -6.76
C VAL A 424 16.24 -19.49 -6.97
N VAL A 425 16.18 -18.20 -6.65
CA VAL A 425 17.35 -17.30 -6.75
C VAL A 425 18.51 -17.83 -5.90
N HIS A 426 18.27 -18.17 -4.63
CA HIS A 426 19.31 -18.73 -3.78
C HIS A 426 19.87 -20.05 -4.33
N GLN A 427 19.00 -20.93 -4.81
CA GLN A 427 19.43 -22.18 -5.45
C GLN A 427 20.34 -21.92 -6.66
N VAL A 428 19.96 -21.00 -7.56
CA VAL A 428 20.76 -20.67 -8.76
C VAL A 428 22.13 -20.10 -8.36
N ILE A 429 22.18 -19.25 -7.33
CA ILE A 429 23.45 -18.67 -6.84
C ILE A 429 24.35 -19.75 -6.25
N ASP A 430 23.81 -20.62 -5.41
CA ASP A 430 24.59 -21.69 -4.77
C ASP A 430 25.21 -22.63 -5.84
N GLU A 431 24.45 -22.99 -6.88
CA GLU A 431 24.94 -23.80 -8.00
C GLU A 431 26.07 -23.12 -8.79
N GLN A 432 26.11 -21.78 -8.88
CA GLN A 432 27.20 -21.05 -9.54
C GLN A 432 28.47 -20.95 -8.69
N GLN A 433 28.37 -21.12 -7.36
CA GLN A 433 29.54 -21.08 -6.47
C GLN A 433 30.25 -22.43 -6.35
N GLU A 434 29.56 -23.52 -6.70
CA GLU A 434 30.13 -24.87 -6.71
C GLU A 434 30.95 -25.18 -7.98
N HIS A 435 30.91 -24.32 -9.00
CA HIS A 435 31.59 -24.46 -10.31
C HIS A 435 32.61 -23.34 -10.50
#